data_AF-A0A7J6S6B8-F1
#
_entry.id   AF-A0A7J6S6B8-F1
#
_cell.length_a   1.000
_cell.length_b   1.000
_cell.length_c   1.000
_cell.angle_alpha   90.00
_cell.angle_beta   90.00
_cell.angle_gamma   90.00
#
_symmetry.space_group_name_H-M   'P 1'
#
loop_
_entity.id
_entity.type
_entity.pdbx_description
1 polymer ?
#
loop_
_entity_poly.entity_id
_entity_poly.type
_entity_poly.pdbx_seq_one_letter_code
_entity_poly.pdbx_strand_id
1 'polypeptide(L)'
;MNPSGASLSKMQEAVLRNDGEGAAAKSPTNIGNEKDAVIFELQRQLGEEKEKCRQLEEQFRYRLGAFVQRESTSKKTIETLEDQLNGLDPDGTAEDEYRGRMAVLRSMHDSLVAGIECIQSNTAKVLQDQEKDLMRAFRARMRDVSKELEDQKEKKGNFSAELQARHRELLADLRTSRELAQSFDRKNQQLEAENKRLTEALETREDDRLSLLKELVATRREAGRLREILKQREESSGASRKQGGDGSSSMFPSSDPSGGSNAAFFDNGPGSEGRQPSANKGGFSARSEMTNRAYERELRYRRTIEELRDQVSSDKLAMRSLQDAQKRLLQQRSEIEVFLQQCIDDVKNEIALHRKQQQKLNSGGPTPLAHAEEAKAIADRIDTVHDLSAVDRERALELLLSQERVVQILHQKVMEGRQRDHDRCDDDRQSSSLVSHQPSGSFPSRLRLTDPDPPPTWWNDEPDDSPQGIRESPF
;
A
#
# COMPACT_ATOMS: atom_id res chain seq x y z
N MET A 1 81.70 -18.34 -21.10
CA MET A 1 83.03 -17.88 -20.66
C MET A 1 83.78 -19.07 -20.09
N ASN A 2 85.00 -19.35 -20.58
CA ASN A 2 85.93 -20.39 -20.10
C ASN A 2 85.42 -21.87 -20.19
N PRO A 3 86.31 -22.89 -20.06
CA PRO A 3 87.48 -23.07 -20.94
C PRO A 3 87.76 -24.56 -21.30
N SER A 4 88.35 -24.83 -22.47
CA SER A 4 89.29 -25.95 -22.72
C SER A 4 89.79 -25.90 -24.16
N GLY A 5 91.07 -26.12 -24.51
CA GLY A 5 92.19 -26.55 -23.68
C GLY A 5 92.53 -28.03 -23.91
N ALA A 6 93.84 -28.30 -24.09
CA ALA A 6 94.47 -29.63 -24.17
C ALA A 6 94.09 -30.50 -25.39
N SER A 7 94.93 -31.43 -25.87
CA SER A 7 96.39 -31.64 -25.72
C SER A 7 96.78 -32.87 -26.56
N LEU A 8 97.88 -32.82 -27.33
CA LEU A 8 98.77 -33.94 -27.75
C LEU A 8 99.64 -33.41 -28.91
N SER A 9 100.92 -33.03 -28.80
CA SER A 9 101.93 -33.13 -27.74
C SER A 9 102.35 -34.55 -27.34
N LYS A 10 103.64 -34.86 -27.54
CA LYS A 10 104.37 -36.11 -27.23
C LYS A 10 104.16 -37.30 -28.19
N MET A 11 105.18 -37.60 -29.00
CA MET A 11 106.23 -38.55 -28.62
C MET A 11 107.47 -38.30 -29.52
N GLN A 12 108.59 -37.98 -28.88
CA GLN A 12 109.78 -38.85 -28.72
C GLN A 12 110.53 -39.08 -30.06
N GLU A 13 111.75 -38.60 -30.25
CA GLU A 13 112.96 -38.76 -29.40
C GLU A 13 113.45 -40.22 -29.37
N ALA A 14 114.23 -40.59 -30.39
CA ALA A 14 115.22 -41.66 -30.35
C ALA A 14 116.37 -41.23 -31.29
N VAL A 15 117.55 -40.87 -30.79
CA VAL A 15 118.60 -41.78 -30.30
C VAL A 15 119.18 -42.56 -31.49
N LEU A 16 120.26 -42.03 -32.08
CA LEU A 16 121.64 -42.51 -31.87
C LEU A 16 121.86 -43.96 -32.33
N ARG A 17 122.65 -44.13 -33.40
CA ARG A 17 124.05 -44.63 -33.35
C ARG A 17 124.65 -44.59 -34.77
N ASN A 18 125.86 -44.10 -35.00
CA ASN A 18 127.18 -44.45 -34.44
C ASN A 18 127.77 -45.69 -35.13
N ASP A 19 129.10 -45.75 -35.12
CA ASP A 19 129.95 -46.83 -35.65
C ASP A 19 130.02 -46.86 -37.20
N GLY A 20 131.19 -46.82 -37.85
CA GLY A 20 132.55 -46.73 -37.34
C GLY A 20 133.50 -47.59 -38.19
N GLU A 21 134.74 -47.13 -38.37
CA GLU A 21 135.87 -47.91 -38.91
C GLU A 21 135.70 -48.39 -40.38
N GLY A 22 136.75 -48.71 -41.15
CA GLY A 22 138.18 -48.55 -40.91
C GLY A 22 138.98 -48.81 -42.19
N ALA A 23 140.05 -48.02 -42.36
CA ALA A 23 141.41 -48.43 -42.70
C ALA A 23 141.75 -49.31 -43.95
N ALA A 24 142.85 -48.89 -44.59
CA ALA A 24 143.93 -49.71 -45.16
C ALA A 24 143.73 -50.52 -46.47
N ALA A 25 144.17 -49.88 -47.56
CA ALA A 25 145.26 -50.35 -48.45
C ALA A 25 145.46 -51.86 -48.75
N LYS A 26 145.36 -52.21 -50.05
CA LYS A 26 146.25 -53.09 -50.84
C LYS A 26 145.67 -53.20 -52.27
N SER A 27 146.39 -52.72 -53.29
CA SER A 27 147.36 -53.45 -54.15
C SER A 27 146.67 -54.28 -55.26
N PRO A 28 147.28 -54.44 -56.45
CA PRO A 28 146.51 -54.25 -57.67
C PRO A 28 146.26 -55.50 -58.53
N THR A 29 145.41 -55.31 -59.54
CA THR A 29 145.39 -56.02 -60.83
C THR A 29 145.11 -57.54 -60.84
N ASN A 30 143.83 -57.89 -60.97
CA ASN A 30 143.39 -59.00 -61.82
C ASN A 30 142.17 -58.58 -62.66
N ILE A 31 142.38 -57.57 -63.52
CA ILE A 31 141.34 -56.76 -64.19
C ILE A 31 140.77 -57.50 -65.41
N GLY A 32 140.03 -58.59 -65.15
CA GLY A 32 139.22 -59.29 -66.15
C GLY A 32 137.86 -59.64 -65.56
N ASN A 33 137.84 -60.57 -64.61
CA ASN A 33 136.61 -61.14 -64.06
C ASN A 33 135.88 -60.21 -63.07
N GLU A 34 136.59 -59.25 -62.48
CA GLU A 34 136.04 -58.30 -61.51
C GLU A 34 135.13 -57.24 -62.15
N LYS A 35 135.44 -56.82 -63.39
CA LYS A 35 134.59 -55.87 -64.13
C LYS A 35 133.26 -56.50 -64.52
N ASP A 36 133.26 -57.76 -64.95
CA ASP A 36 132.02 -58.47 -65.29
C ASP A 36 131.20 -58.80 -64.03
N ALA A 37 131.84 -59.10 -62.90
CA ALA A 37 131.17 -59.21 -61.61
C ALA A 37 130.53 -57.88 -61.17
N VAL A 38 131.23 -56.75 -61.34
CA VAL A 38 130.69 -55.40 -61.06
C VAL A 38 129.59 -55.02 -62.05
N ILE A 39 129.68 -55.40 -63.33
CA ILE A 39 128.61 -55.17 -64.32
C ILE A 39 127.37 -56.01 -63.97
N PHE A 40 127.55 -57.28 -63.60
CA PHE A 40 126.44 -58.15 -63.18
C PHE A 40 125.79 -57.63 -61.89
N GLU A 41 126.58 -57.19 -60.92
CA GLU A 41 126.09 -56.61 -59.67
C GLU A 41 125.39 -55.25 -59.91
N LEU A 42 125.91 -54.39 -60.79
CA LEU A 42 125.25 -53.15 -61.20
C LEU A 42 123.96 -53.42 -61.99
N GLN A 43 123.91 -54.48 -62.81
CA GLN A 43 122.68 -54.89 -63.49
C GLN A 43 121.65 -55.48 -62.51
N ARG A 44 122.11 -56.23 -61.49
CA ARG A 44 121.27 -56.70 -60.39
C ARG A 44 120.71 -55.54 -59.58
N GLN A 45 121.56 -54.59 -59.17
CA GLN A 45 121.15 -53.37 -58.47
C GLN A 45 120.22 -52.49 -59.33
N LEU A 46 120.45 -52.38 -60.64
CA LEU A 46 119.54 -51.68 -61.56
C LEU A 46 118.20 -52.41 -61.69
N GLY A 47 118.19 -53.75 -61.64
CA GLY A 47 116.97 -54.55 -61.59
C GLY A 47 116.21 -54.38 -60.28
N GLU A 48 116.92 -54.42 -59.15
CA GLU A 48 116.38 -54.18 -57.81
C GLU A 48 115.84 -52.75 -57.64
N GLU A 49 116.54 -51.72 -58.14
CA GLU A 49 116.02 -50.35 -58.12
C GLU A 49 114.87 -50.15 -59.10
N LYS A 50 114.86 -50.79 -60.28
CA LYS A 50 113.68 -50.77 -61.16
C LYS A 50 112.47 -51.41 -60.50
N GLU A 51 112.67 -52.52 -59.78
CA GLU A 51 111.60 -53.20 -59.07
C GLU A 51 111.15 -52.41 -57.81
N LYS A 52 112.06 -51.75 -57.09
CA LYS A 52 111.71 -50.79 -56.02
C LYS A 52 110.94 -49.58 -56.58
N CYS A 53 111.38 -49.00 -57.70
CA CYS A 53 110.64 -47.94 -58.39
C CYS A 53 109.24 -48.42 -58.79
N ARG A 54 109.11 -49.62 -59.37
CA ARG A 54 107.81 -50.21 -59.72
C ARG A 54 106.93 -50.44 -58.50
N GLN A 55 107.49 -50.96 -57.40
CA GLN A 55 106.77 -51.14 -56.12
C GLN A 55 106.36 -49.81 -55.49
N LEU A 56 107.20 -48.77 -55.57
CA LEU A 56 106.87 -47.42 -55.11
C LEU A 56 105.77 -46.81 -55.98
N GLU A 57 105.85 -46.92 -57.31
CA GLU A 57 104.79 -46.49 -58.24
C GLU A 57 103.47 -47.20 -57.98
N GLU A 58 103.49 -48.52 -57.74
CA GLU A 58 102.31 -49.30 -57.37
C GLU A 58 101.75 -48.88 -56.00
N GLN A 59 102.60 -48.64 -55.00
CA GLN A 59 102.19 -48.10 -53.70
C GLN A 59 101.61 -46.68 -53.80
N PHE A 60 102.20 -45.79 -54.62
CA PHE A 60 101.69 -44.44 -54.86
C PHE A 60 100.36 -44.49 -55.60
N ARG A 61 100.22 -45.33 -56.64
CA ARG A 61 98.95 -45.54 -57.36
C ARG A 61 97.87 -46.09 -56.44
N TYR A 62 98.20 -47.05 -55.56
CA TYR A 62 97.27 -47.59 -54.56
C TYR A 62 96.84 -46.52 -53.54
N ARG A 63 97.79 -45.77 -52.98
CA ARG A 63 97.51 -44.66 -52.03
C ARG A 63 96.65 -43.58 -52.70
N LEU A 64 96.99 -43.16 -53.91
CA LEU A 64 96.23 -42.16 -54.66
C LEU A 64 94.81 -42.64 -54.97
N GLY A 65 94.63 -43.89 -55.38
CA GLY A 65 93.31 -44.49 -55.58
C GLY A 65 92.47 -44.52 -54.30
N ALA A 66 93.08 -44.87 -53.15
CA ALA A 66 92.41 -44.85 -51.85
C ALA A 66 92.04 -43.43 -51.39
N PHE A 67 92.87 -42.42 -51.67
CA PHE A 67 92.55 -41.02 -51.41
C PHE A 67 91.39 -40.53 -52.28
N VAL A 68 91.41 -40.80 -53.59
CA VAL A 68 90.33 -40.42 -54.52
C VAL A 68 89.01 -41.10 -54.16
N GLN A 69 89.03 -42.37 -53.73
CA GLN A 69 87.82 -43.04 -53.23
C GLN A 69 87.28 -42.36 -51.96
N ARG A 70 88.14 -42.07 -50.97
CA ARG A 70 87.72 -41.36 -49.75
C ARG A 70 87.15 -39.99 -50.06
N GLU A 71 87.82 -39.22 -50.91
CA GLU A 71 87.36 -37.90 -51.35
C GLU A 71 86.01 -38.00 -52.08
N SER A 72 85.81 -38.99 -52.95
CA SER A 72 84.53 -39.23 -53.61
C SER A 72 83.43 -39.61 -52.62
N THR A 73 83.72 -40.46 -51.62
CA THR A 73 82.74 -40.78 -50.57
C THR A 73 82.41 -39.57 -49.70
N SER A 74 83.40 -38.77 -49.32
CA SER A 74 83.18 -37.54 -48.54
C SER A 74 82.37 -36.50 -49.33
N LYS A 75 82.66 -36.32 -50.62
CA LYS A 75 81.88 -35.46 -51.52
C LYS A 75 80.43 -35.91 -51.61
N LYS A 76 80.18 -37.21 -51.82
CA LYS A 76 78.81 -37.77 -51.80
C LYS A 76 78.10 -37.57 -50.47
N THR A 77 78.79 -37.72 -49.34
CA THR A 77 78.17 -37.45 -48.03
C THR A 77 77.86 -35.97 -47.84
N ILE A 78 78.73 -35.06 -48.31
CA ILE A 78 78.48 -33.61 -48.28
C ILE A 78 77.27 -33.29 -49.16
N GLU A 79 77.25 -33.77 -50.41
CA GLU A 79 76.14 -33.62 -51.36
C GLU A 79 74.82 -34.12 -50.75
N THR A 80 74.79 -35.31 -50.13
CA THR A 80 73.57 -35.80 -49.45
C THR A 80 73.17 -35.00 -48.20
N LEU A 81 74.12 -34.36 -47.52
CA LEU A 81 73.84 -33.51 -46.34
C LEU A 81 73.38 -32.11 -46.77
N GLU A 82 73.92 -31.58 -47.86
CA GLU A 82 73.48 -30.35 -48.51
C GLU A 82 72.10 -30.53 -49.12
N ASP A 83 71.82 -31.65 -49.79
CA ASP A 83 70.48 -32.03 -50.27
C ASP A 83 69.49 -32.20 -49.11
N GLN A 84 69.91 -32.79 -47.98
CA GLN A 84 69.06 -32.88 -46.79
C GLN A 84 68.80 -31.50 -46.18
N LEU A 85 69.81 -30.62 -46.06
CA LEU A 85 69.65 -29.30 -45.49
C LEU A 85 68.77 -28.40 -46.37
N ASN A 86 69.05 -28.36 -47.68
CA ASN A 86 68.26 -27.62 -48.67
C ASN A 86 66.85 -28.21 -48.86
N GLY A 87 66.70 -29.52 -48.65
CA GLY A 87 65.41 -30.23 -48.67
C GLY A 87 64.61 -30.09 -47.36
N LEU A 88 65.26 -29.72 -46.25
CA LEU A 88 64.62 -29.40 -44.96
C LEU A 88 64.11 -27.96 -44.88
N ASP A 89 64.61 -27.05 -45.73
CA ASP A 89 64.19 -25.63 -45.81
C ASP A 89 63.57 -25.22 -47.18
N PRO A 90 62.42 -25.80 -47.59
CA PRO A 90 61.52 -25.10 -48.51
C PRO A 90 60.06 -24.99 -48.05
N ASP A 91 59.69 -25.59 -46.90
CA ASP A 91 58.32 -25.53 -46.37
C ASP A 91 58.25 -24.65 -45.11
N GLY A 92 58.54 -23.36 -45.31
CA GLY A 92 58.26 -22.29 -44.36
C GLY A 92 56.78 -22.21 -43.95
N THR A 93 55.90 -22.94 -44.66
CA THR A 93 54.50 -23.23 -44.31
C THR A 93 54.30 -23.56 -42.84
N ALA A 94 55.17 -24.34 -42.19
CA ALA A 94 54.96 -24.73 -40.79
C ALA A 94 55.14 -23.54 -39.81
N GLU A 95 56.17 -22.71 -40.02
CA GLU A 95 56.38 -21.47 -39.27
C GLU A 95 55.35 -20.39 -39.66
N ASP A 96 54.99 -20.28 -40.94
CA ASP A 96 54.01 -19.32 -41.45
C ASP A 96 52.57 -19.68 -41.02
N GLU A 97 52.21 -20.95 -40.93
CA GLU A 97 50.95 -21.43 -40.34
C GLU A 97 50.92 -21.18 -38.83
N TYR A 98 52.03 -21.35 -38.12
CA TYR A 98 52.11 -21.02 -36.71
C TYR A 98 51.99 -19.50 -36.50
N ARG A 99 52.72 -18.70 -37.29
CA ARG A 99 52.64 -17.23 -37.32
C ARG A 99 51.22 -16.76 -37.68
N GLY A 100 50.57 -17.40 -38.64
CA GLY A 100 49.18 -17.15 -39.05
C GLY A 100 48.20 -17.46 -37.92
N ARG A 101 48.30 -18.64 -37.29
CA ARG A 101 47.51 -19.00 -36.10
C ARG A 101 47.72 -18.01 -34.95
N MET A 102 48.96 -17.60 -34.68
CA MET A 102 49.27 -16.59 -33.68
C MET A 102 48.75 -15.20 -34.03
N ALA A 103 48.70 -14.83 -35.31
CA ALA A 103 48.07 -13.58 -35.76
C ALA A 103 46.56 -13.60 -35.57
N VAL A 104 45.89 -14.72 -35.88
CA VAL A 104 44.45 -14.91 -35.62
C VAL A 104 44.16 -14.86 -34.11
N LEU A 105 44.96 -15.53 -33.29
CA LEU A 105 44.81 -15.50 -31.82
C LEU A 105 44.96 -14.08 -31.25
N ARG A 106 45.92 -13.28 -31.77
CA ARG A 106 46.04 -11.86 -31.40
C ARG A 106 44.83 -11.05 -31.83
N SER A 107 44.38 -11.19 -33.09
CA SER A 107 43.19 -10.48 -33.59
C SER A 107 41.92 -10.84 -32.80
N MET A 108 41.73 -12.11 -32.42
CA MET A 108 40.65 -12.53 -31.53
C MET A 108 40.79 -11.93 -30.12
N HIS A 109 42.00 -11.94 -29.56
CA HIS A 109 42.28 -11.33 -28.26
C HIS A 109 41.99 -9.82 -28.26
N ASP A 110 42.45 -9.09 -29.28
CA ASP A 110 42.23 -7.65 -29.41
C ASP A 110 40.73 -7.32 -29.55
N SER A 111 39.97 -8.18 -30.26
CA SER A 111 38.51 -8.10 -30.34
C SER A 111 37.83 -8.37 -28.99
N LEU A 112 38.32 -9.33 -28.20
CA LEU A 112 37.83 -9.59 -26.84
C LEU A 112 38.14 -8.42 -25.89
N VAL A 113 39.34 -7.83 -25.96
CA VAL A 113 39.71 -6.65 -25.17
C VAL A 113 38.82 -5.46 -25.52
N ALA A 114 38.63 -5.15 -26.80
CA ALA A 114 37.72 -4.09 -27.24
C ALA A 114 36.26 -4.35 -26.81
N GLY A 115 35.82 -5.61 -26.81
CA GLY A 115 34.52 -6.03 -26.27
C GLY A 115 34.40 -5.77 -24.76
N ILE A 116 35.45 -6.10 -23.99
CA ILE A 116 35.52 -5.85 -22.54
C ILE A 116 35.50 -4.34 -22.24
N GLU A 117 36.28 -3.54 -22.96
CA GLU A 117 36.29 -2.07 -22.83
C GLU A 117 34.91 -1.45 -23.13
N CYS A 118 34.24 -1.95 -24.18
CA CYS A 118 32.87 -1.53 -24.50
C CYS A 118 31.88 -1.88 -23.37
N ILE A 119 31.95 -3.09 -22.82
CA ILE A 119 31.11 -3.51 -21.69
C ILE A 119 31.41 -2.64 -20.45
N GLN A 120 32.68 -2.41 -20.12
CA GLN A 120 33.08 -1.56 -19.00
C GLN A 120 32.57 -0.12 -19.15
N SER A 121 32.70 0.47 -20.34
CA SER A 121 32.18 1.82 -20.65
C SER A 121 30.66 1.90 -20.49
N ASN A 122 29.94 0.90 -21.02
CA ASN A 122 28.48 0.79 -20.86
C ASN A 122 28.08 0.62 -19.39
N THR A 123 28.77 -0.23 -18.62
CA THR A 123 28.51 -0.41 -17.18
C THR A 123 28.75 0.88 -16.40
N ALA A 124 29.86 1.59 -16.66
CA ALA A 124 30.15 2.87 -16.02
C ALA A 124 29.06 3.92 -16.32
N LYS A 125 28.56 3.96 -17.57
CA LYS A 125 27.44 4.84 -17.95
C LYS A 125 26.15 4.50 -17.22
N VAL A 126 25.78 3.21 -17.16
CA VAL A 126 24.58 2.75 -16.45
C VAL A 126 24.64 3.12 -14.97
N LEU A 127 25.78 2.95 -14.31
CA LEU A 127 25.97 3.35 -12.91
C LEU A 127 25.83 4.87 -12.71
N GLN A 128 26.39 5.69 -13.61
CA GLN A 128 26.22 7.16 -13.55
C GLN A 128 24.78 7.60 -13.78
N ASP A 129 24.03 6.93 -14.66
CA ASP A 129 22.63 7.27 -14.92
C ASP A 129 21.73 6.82 -13.75
N GLN A 130 22.00 5.67 -13.13
CA GLN A 130 21.37 5.24 -11.87
C GLN A 130 21.64 6.22 -10.72
N GLU A 131 22.86 6.75 -10.58
CA GLU A 131 23.18 7.77 -9.58
C GLU A 131 22.37 9.05 -9.80
N LYS A 132 22.26 9.52 -11.06
CA LYS A 132 21.46 10.70 -11.41
C LYS A 132 19.98 10.51 -11.09
N ASP A 133 19.42 9.32 -11.35
CA ASP A 133 18.02 9.01 -11.07
C ASP A 133 17.75 8.86 -9.57
N LEU A 134 18.66 8.24 -8.80
CA LEU A 134 18.59 8.23 -7.33
C LEU A 134 18.61 9.66 -6.77
N MET A 135 19.49 10.52 -7.27
CA MET A 135 19.56 11.93 -6.88
C MET A 135 18.32 12.73 -7.32
N ARG A 136 17.69 12.38 -8.45
CA ARG A 136 16.41 12.96 -8.88
C ARG A 136 15.27 12.55 -7.95
N ALA A 137 15.18 11.27 -7.59
CA ALA A 137 14.19 10.73 -6.65
C ALA A 137 14.35 11.34 -5.26
N PHE A 138 15.58 11.45 -4.75
CA PHE A 138 15.86 12.10 -3.47
C PHE A 138 15.42 13.58 -3.47
N ARG A 139 15.73 14.33 -4.54
CA ARG A 139 15.29 15.73 -4.70
C ARG A 139 13.77 15.87 -4.84
N ALA A 140 13.07 14.88 -5.41
CA ALA A 140 11.62 14.84 -5.43
C ALA A 140 11.07 14.68 -4.02
N ARG A 141 11.48 13.62 -3.31
CA ARG A 141 11.06 13.35 -1.94
C ARG A 141 11.34 14.50 -0.97
N MET A 142 12.47 15.19 -1.12
CA MET A 142 12.78 16.40 -0.33
C MET A 142 11.80 17.56 -0.58
N ARG A 143 11.37 17.77 -1.84
CA ARG A 143 10.32 18.75 -2.16
C ARG A 143 8.98 18.33 -1.57
N ASP A 144 8.63 17.05 -1.67
CA ASP A 144 7.36 16.54 -1.17
C ASP A 144 7.27 16.65 0.37
N VAL A 145 8.34 16.30 1.08
CA VAL A 145 8.45 16.50 2.55
C VAL A 145 8.42 17.97 2.93
N SER A 146 9.07 18.84 2.15
CA SER A 146 9.06 20.29 2.44
C SER A 146 7.65 20.87 2.26
N LYS A 147 6.92 20.43 1.22
CA LYS A 147 5.53 20.81 0.99
C LYS A 147 4.61 20.29 2.09
N GLU A 148 4.71 19.03 2.50
CA GLU A 148 3.90 18.48 3.60
C GLU A 148 4.15 19.24 4.92
N LEU A 149 5.38 19.68 5.19
CA LEU A 149 5.69 20.54 6.35
C LEU A 149 5.10 21.96 6.23
N GLU A 150 4.91 22.47 5.02
CA GLU A 150 4.23 23.75 4.76
C GLU A 150 2.72 23.60 4.92
N ASP A 151 2.11 22.61 4.26
CA ASP A 151 0.70 22.23 4.41
C ASP A 151 0.33 21.98 5.89
N GLN A 152 1.22 21.38 6.70
CA GLN A 152 1.01 21.20 8.14
C GLN A 152 1.09 22.49 8.96
N LYS A 153 1.92 23.46 8.56
CA LYS A 153 1.95 24.79 9.19
C LYS A 153 0.67 25.56 8.88
N GLU A 154 0.21 25.53 7.63
CA GLU A 154 -1.06 26.14 7.22
C GLU A 154 -2.24 25.53 7.97
N LYS A 155 -2.35 24.20 8.03
CA LYS A 155 -3.39 23.50 8.82
C LYS A 155 -3.40 23.94 10.30
N LYS A 156 -2.23 24.09 10.93
CA LYS A 156 -2.11 24.57 12.33
C LYS A 156 -2.51 26.04 12.47
N GLY A 157 -2.16 26.90 11.52
CA GLY A 157 -2.61 28.30 11.47
C GLY A 157 -4.12 28.41 11.33
N ASN A 158 -4.70 27.63 10.41
CA ASN A 158 -6.13 27.59 10.14
C ASN A 158 -6.93 27.12 11.36
N PHE A 159 -6.49 26.07 12.07
CA PHE A 159 -7.17 25.62 13.30
C PHE A 159 -7.19 26.70 14.40
N SER A 160 -6.10 27.47 14.54
CA SER A 160 -6.06 28.61 15.47
C SER A 160 -7.02 29.74 15.07
N ALA A 161 -7.09 30.05 13.77
CA ALA A 161 -8.02 31.05 13.23
C ALA A 161 -9.49 30.62 13.36
N GLU A 162 -9.80 29.35 13.06
CA GLU A 162 -11.14 28.77 13.20
C GLU A 162 -11.60 28.74 14.66
N LEU A 163 -10.72 28.34 15.59
CA LEU A 163 -11.03 28.36 17.02
C LEU A 163 -11.31 29.78 17.52
N GLN A 164 -10.55 30.79 17.04
CA GLN A 164 -10.83 32.20 17.35
C GLN A 164 -12.14 32.68 16.73
N ALA A 165 -12.50 32.23 15.52
CA ALA A 165 -13.77 32.57 14.88
C ALA A 165 -14.95 31.98 15.65
N ARG A 166 -14.91 30.69 16.01
CA ARG A 166 -15.89 30.01 16.87
C ARG A 166 -16.03 30.69 18.24
N HIS A 167 -14.92 31.11 18.85
CA HIS A 167 -14.98 31.84 20.12
C HIS A 167 -15.69 33.21 19.99
N ARG A 168 -15.47 33.93 18.88
CA ARG A 168 -16.18 35.19 18.59
C ARG A 168 -17.68 34.98 18.33
N GLU A 169 -18.04 33.93 17.61
CA GLU A 169 -19.43 33.51 17.37
C GLU A 169 -20.16 33.21 18.70
N LEU A 170 -19.60 32.33 19.53
CA LEU A 170 -20.16 32.00 20.85
C LEU A 170 -20.28 33.22 21.77
N LEU A 171 -19.35 34.18 21.69
CA LEU A 171 -19.44 35.45 22.43
C LEU A 171 -20.54 36.38 21.90
N ALA A 172 -20.91 36.29 20.62
CA ALA A 172 -22.04 37.02 20.06
C ALA A 172 -23.37 36.40 20.51
N ASP A 173 -23.51 35.08 20.41
CA ASP A 173 -24.71 34.33 20.84
C ASP A 173 -24.97 34.49 22.34
N LEU A 174 -23.91 34.49 23.15
CA LEU A 174 -23.99 34.74 24.59
C LEU A 174 -24.44 36.18 24.91
N ARG A 175 -24.15 37.17 24.05
CA ARG A 175 -24.67 38.54 24.20
C ARG A 175 -26.15 38.62 23.83
N THR A 176 -26.55 38.09 22.67
CA THR A 176 -27.96 38.11 22.24
C THR A 176 -28.86 37.33 23.20
N SER A 177 -28.39 36.20 23.73
CA SER A 177 -29.08 35.43 24.78
C SER A 177 -29.25 36.25 26.08
N ARG A 178 -28.22 36.99 26.51
CA ARG A 178 -28.33 37.89 27.68
C ARG A 178 -29.27 39.07 27.44
N GLU A 179 -29.26 39.66 26.26
CA GLU A 179 -30.20 40.73 25.88
C GLU A 179 -31.64 40.24 25.86
N LEU A 180 -31.89 39.02 25.37
CA LEU A 180 -33.19 38.38 25.39
C LEU A 180 -33.65 38.06 26.82
N ALA A 181 -32.78 37.52 27.68
CA ALA A 181 -33.07 37.30 29.09
C ALA A 181 -33.46 38.60 29.80
N GLN A 182 -32.68 39.68 29.63
CA GLN A 182 -33.01 41.01 30.17
C GLN A 182 -34.32 41.57 29.61
N SER A 183 -34.68 41.27 28.35
CA SER A 183 -35.98 41.65 27.79
C SER A 183 -37.14 40.91 28.47
N PHE A 184 -36.97 39.62 28.77
CA PHE A 184 -37.94 38.84 29.52
C PHE A 184 -38.06 39.30 30.98
N ASP A 185 -36.95 39.57 31.67
CA ASP A 185 -36.97 40.08 33.05
C ASP A 185 -37.76 41.39 33.16
N ARG A 186 -37.53 42.34 32.23
CA ARG A 186 -38.27 43.61 32.18
C ARG A 186 -39.77 43.40 31.94
N LYS A 187 -40.14 42.51 31.01
CA LYS A 187 -41.54 42.16 30.74
C LYS A 187 -42.21 41.46 31.93
N ASN A 188 -41.49 40.57 32.62
CA ASN A 188 -42.01 39.89 33.79
C ASN A 188 -42.21 40.88 34.96
N GLN A 189 -41.26 41.79 35.20
CA GLN A 189 -41.42 42.88 36.17
C GLN A 189 -42.62 43.79 35.86
N GLN A 190 -42.85 44.10 34.57
CA GLN A 190 -44.04 44.86 34.15
C GLN A 190 -45.33 44.07 34.44
N LEU A 191 -45.40 42.79 34.07
CA LEU A 191 -46.57 41.94 34.33
C LEU A 191 -46.81 41.72 35.84
N GLU A 192 -45.76 41.65 36.66
CA GLU A 192 -45.90 41.61 38.12
C GLU A 192 -46.45 42.92 38.69
N ALA A 193 -46.01 44.07 38.18
CA ALA A 193 -46.54 45.37 38.57
C ALA A 193 -48.00 45.56 38.14
N GLU A 194 -48.36 45.13 36.92
CA GLU A 194 -49.73 45.16 36.42
C GLU A 194 -50.64 44.20 37.21
N ASN A 195 -50.19 42.99 37.53
CA ASN A 195 -50.91 42.06 38.40
C ASN A 195 -51.14 42.64 39.80
N LYS A 196 -50.13 43.21 40.45
CA LYS A 196 -50.27 43.87 41.76
C LYS A 196 -51.32 44.98 41.72
N ARG A 197 -51.23 45.87 40.72
CA ARG A 197 -52.22 46.95 40.51
C ARG A 197 -53.64 46.42 40.27
N LEU A 198 -53.78 45.30 39.55
CA LEU A 198 -55.10 44.68 39.33
C LEU A 198 -55.65 44.03 40.60
N THR A 199 -54.80 43.40 41.43
CA THR A 199 -55.20 42.88 42.74
C THR A 199 -55.67 44.01 43.66
N GLU A 200 -54.89 45.09 43.79
CA GLU A 200 -55.26 46.30 44.56
C GLU A 200 -56.59 46.91 44.07
N ALA A 201 -56.82 46.95 42.74
CA ALA A 201 -58.05 47.43 42.13
C ALA A 201 -59.26 46.49 42.34
N LEU A 202 -59.03 45.20 42.60
CA LEU A 202 -60.08 44.25 42.98
C LEU A 202 -60.40 44.35 44.47
N GLU A 203 -59.38 44.40 45.33
CA GLU A 203 -59.54 44.55 46.78
C GLU A 203 -60.32 45.83 47.14
N THR A 204 -59.92 46.98 46.57
CA THR A 204 -60.66 48.26 46.74
C THR A 204 -62.12 48.17 46.29
N ARG A 205 -62.39 47.50 45.17
CA ARG A 205 -63.77 47.27 44.69
C ARG A 205 -64.56 46.33 45.61
N GLU A 206 -63.91 45.38 46.28
CA GLU A 206 -64.56 44.53 47.29
C GLU A 206 -64.88 45.33 48.56
N ASP A 207 -63.99 46.21 49.01
CA ASP A 207 -64.22 47.12 50.14
C ASP A 207 -65.36 48.12 49.88
N ASP A 208 -65.42 48.71 48.68
CA ASP A 208 -66.54 49.56 48.25
C ASP A 208 -67.86 48.79 48.29
N ARG A 209 -67.88 47.57 47.74
CA ARG A 209 -69.07 46.69 47.76
C ARG A 209 -69.48 46.32 49.17
N LEU A 210 -68.53 46.06 50.08
CA LEU A 210 -68.81 45.78 51.49
C LEU A 210 -69.36 47.02 52.21
N SER A 211 -68.87 48.21 51.88
CA SER A 211 -69.35 49.49 52.43
C SER A 211 -70.78 49.79 51.98
N LEU A 212 -71.06 49.70 50.68
CA LEU A 212 -72.42 49.82 50.13
C LEU A 212 -73.40 48.78 50.72
N LEU A 213 -72.95 47.54 50.98
CA LEU A 213 -73.77 46.54 51.66
C LEU A 213 -74.08 46.91 53.13
N LYS A 214 -73.12 47.49 53.86
CA LYS A 214 -73.34 47.99 55.23
C LYS A 214 -74.35 49.15 55.23
N GLU A 215 -74.22 50.09 54.29
CA GLU A 215 -75.16 51.22 54.12
C GLU A 215 -76.56 50.74 53.72
N LEU A 216 -76.68 49.79 52.79
CA LEU A 216 -77.95 49.17 52.39
C LEU A 216 -78.64 48.47 53.57
N VAL A 217 -77.87 47.79 54.44
CA VAL A 217 -78.40 47.18 55.66
C VAL A 217 -78.81 48.23 56.70
N ALA A 218 -78.04 49.31 56.86
CA ALA A 218 -78.36 50.40 57.78
C ALA A 218 -79.64 51.14 57.36
N THR A 219 -79.73 51.55 56.10
CA THR A 219 -80.92 52.18 55.51
C THR A 219 -82.14 51.26 55.55
N ARG A 220 -82.00 49.96 55.30
CA ARG A 220 -83.09 48.97 55.46
C ARG A 220 -83.56 48.86 56.91
N ARG A 221 -82.66 48.90 57.90
CA ARG A 221 -83.01 48.92 59.33
C ARG A 221 -83.75 50.20 59.70
N GLU A 222 -83.29 51.36 59.22
CA GLU A 222 -83.92 52.65 59.50
C GLU A 222 -85.29 52.79 58.85
N ALA A 223 -85.44 52.38 57.58
CA ALA A 223 -86.74 52.27 56.93
C ALA A 223 -87.69 51.31 57.68
N GLY A 224 -87.16 50.24 58.29
CA GLY A 224 -87.91 49.37 59.18
C GLY A 224 -88.43 50.10 60.44
N ARG A 225 -87.57 50.86 61.12
CA ARG A 225 -87.95 51.69 62.29
C ARG A 225 -89.00 52.74 61.91
N LEU A 226 -88.79 53.47 60.81
CA LEU A 226 -89.71 54.50 60.35
C LEU A 226 -91.08 53.92 59.99
N ARG A 227 -91.15 52.73 59.40
CA ARG A 227 -92.41 52.01 59.18
C ARG A 227 -93.12 51.65 60.48
N GLU A 228 -92.41 51.20 61.50
CA GLU A 228 -93.01 50.89 62.80
C GLU A 228 -93.53 52.17 63.50
N ILE A 229 -92.79 53.29 63.41
CA ILE A 229 -93.24 54.60 63.91
C ILE A 229 -94.49 55.10 63.15
N LEU A 230 -94.51 54.96 61.81
CA LEU A 230 -95.68 55.30 61.01
C LEU A 230 -96.90 54.45 61.38
N LYS A 231 -96.71 53.13 61.54
CA LYS A 231 -97.76 52.20 61.98
C LYS A 231 -98.31 52.56 63.36
N GLN A 232 -97.46 52.88 64.34
CA GLN A 232 -97.90 53.38 65.65
C GLN A 232 -98.67 54.71 65.55
N ARG A 233 -98.28 55.59 64.61
CA ARG A 233 -98.98 56.85 64.32
C ARG A 233 -100.32 56.62 63.62
N GLU A 234 -100.41 55.64 62.73
CA GLU A 234 -101.67 55.21 62.09
C GLU A 234 -102.62 54.55 63.09
N GLU A 235 -102.12 53.70 63.99
CA GLU A 235 -102.91 53.08 65.06
C GLU A 235 -103.46 54.14 66.04
N SER A 236 -102.68 55.20 66.33
CA SER A 236 -103.12 56.30 67.21
C SER A 236 -103.96 57.40 66.52
N SER A 237 -103.89 57.54 65.19
CA SER A 237 -104.72 58.51 64.42
C SER A 237 -105.95 57.87 63.73
N GLY A 238 -105.91 56.56 63.48
CA GLY A 238 -106.98 55.75 62.89
C GLY A 238 -108.23 55.63 63.76
N ALA A 239 -108.15 56.05 65.03
CA ALA A 239 -109.30 56.19 65.92
C ALA A 239 -110.33 57.26 65.47
N SER A 240 -110.03 58.10 64.48
CA SER A 240 -110.88 59.26 64.12
C SER A 240 -111.21 59.44 62.62
N ARG A 241 -111.02 58.44 61.74
CA ARG A 241 -111.42 58.56 60.33
C ARG A 241 -111.94 57.27 59.66
N LYS A 242 -113.04 56.74 60.17
CA LYS A 242 -113.92 55.82 59.42
C LYS A 242 -114.97 56.62 58.62
N GLN A 243 -114.68 56.99 57.37
CA GLN A 243 -115.72 57.24 56.34
C GLN A 243 -115.12 57.51 54.94
N GLY A 244 -115.70 56.87 53.92
CA GLY A 244 -115.37 57.05 52.50
C GLY A 244 -114.03 56.41 52.09
N GLY A 245 -113.90 55.78 50.93
CA GLY A 245 -114.90 55.55 49.89
C GLY A 245 -114.27 54.78 48.73
N ASP A 246 -114.99 53.74 48.32
CA ASP A 246 -114.99 53.08 47.01
C ASP A 246 -114.69 54.02 45.82
N GLY A 247 -114.01 53.52 44.78
CA GLY A 247 -113.84 54.29 43.54
C GLY A 247 -112.55 54.10 42.72
N SER A 248 -112.56 53.05 41.86
CA SER A 248 -112.20 53.15 40.43
C SER A 248 -110.75 53.36 39.93
N SER A 249 -110.52 52.82 38.72
CA SER A 249 -109.45 53.08 37.74
C SER A 249 -108.00 52.77 38.17
N SER A 250 -107.33 51.75 37.63
CA SER A 250 -107.00 51.54 36.21
C SER A 250 -106.16 52.69 35.61
N MET A 251 -104.86 52.43 35.43
CA MET A 251 -104.12 52.50 34.16
C MET A 251 -102.62 52.40 34.44
N PHE A 252 -102.02 51.30 33.98
CA PHE A 252 -100.58 51.30 33.67
C PHE A 252 -100.33 52.32 32.54
N PRO A 253 -99.16 52.96 32.55
CA PRO A 253 -98.36 52.90 31.34
C PRO A 253 -96.96 52.36 31.63
N SER A 254 -96.54 51.40 30.82
CA SER A 254 -95.15 50.96 30.71
C SER A 254 -94.29 52.08 30.13
N SER A 255 -93.15 52.37 30.73
CA SER A 255 -92.08 53.14 30.08
C SER A 255 -90.72 52.84 30.72
N ASP A 256 -90.08 51.81 30.20
CA ASP A 256 -88.70 51.39 30.46
C ASP A 256 -88.18 50.82 29.12
N PRO A 257 -86.90 50.95 28.74
CA PRO A 257 -85.97 52.06 28.97
C PRO A 257 -85.27 52.53 27.66
N SER A 258 -84.26 53.39 27.80
CA SER A 258 -83.05 53.43 26.93
C SER A 258 -83.23 53.68 25.42
N GLY A 259 -83.36 54.95 25.03
CA GLY A 259 -83.03 55.38 23.66
C GLY A 259 -81.53 55.72 23.49
N GLY A 260 -80.98 55.41 22.30
CA GLY A 260 -79.72 55.98 21.78
C GLY A 260 -78.47 55.10 21.96
N SER A 261 -77.94 54.35 20.99
CA SER A 261 -77.56 54.60 19.58
C SER A 261 -76.21 55.32 19.38
N ASN A 262 -75.16 54.53 19.09
CA ASN A 262 -74.22 54.65 17.95
C ASN A 262 -72.97 53.77 18.22
N ALA A 263 -72.77 52.69 17.46
CA ALA A 263 -71.87 52.61 16.29
C ALA A 263 -70.40 52.26 16.70
N ALA A 264 -69.67 51.35 16.05
CA ALA A 264 -69.93 50.41 14.94
C ALA A 264 -68.82 49.33 14.90
N PHE A 265 -69.00 48.26 14.08
CA PHE A 265 -67.97 47.26 13.65
C PHE A 265 -67.29 46.44 14.79
N PHE A 266 -66.81 45.20 14.69
CA PHE A 266 -66.79 44.08 13.71
C PHE A 266 -66.42 42.82 14.55
N ASP A 267 -66.64 41.55 14.19
CA ASP A 267 -67.32 40.88 13.07
C ASP A 267 -67.89 39.51 13.58
N ASN A 268 -68.34 38.64 12.67
CA ASN A 268 -69.04 37.39 12.95
C ASN A 268 -68.16 36.25 13.47
N GLY A 269 -68.70 35.50 14.45
CA GLY A 269 -68.50 34.05 14.50
C GLY A 269 -69.64 33.32 13.79
N PRO A 270 -69.48 32.01 13.59
CA PRO A 270 -70.55 31.08 13.98
C PRO A 270 -69.98 30.08 15.00
N GLY A 271 -70.69 29.65 16.04
CA GLY A 271 -72.11 29.81 16.33
C GLY A 271 -72.62 28.47 16.85
N SER A 272 -73.07 28.43 18.11
CA SER A 272 -73.93 27.36 18.64
C SER A 272 -74.46 27.78 20.02
N GLU A 273 -75.76 27.70 20.19
CA GLU A 273 -76.47 28.17 21.37
C GLU A 273 -76.56 27.08 22.47
N GLY A 274 -76.88 27.52 23.70
CA GLY A 274 -77.80 26.77 24.55
C GLY A 274 -77.22 25.77 25.56
N ARG A 275 -76.86 26.26 26.76
CA ARG A 275 -77.58 25.86 28.00
C ARG A 275 -77.19 26.68 29.23
N GLN A 276 -78.17 26.82 30.13
CA GLN A 276 -78.06 27.54 31.40
C GLN A 276 -77.33 26.74 32.50
N PRO A 277 -76.99 27.37 33.66
CA PRO A 277 -75.83 26.97 34.45
C PRO A 277 -76.12 25.86 35.46
N SER A 278 -75.11 25.02 35.71
CA SER A 278 -75.04 24.20 36.92
C SER A 278 -73.75 24.50 37.66
N ALA A 279 -73.87 24.73 38.97
CA ALA A 279 -72.74 25.02 39.84
C ALA A 279 -71.93 23.74 40.09
N ASN A 280 -70.80 23.59 39.40
CA ASN A 280 -69.85 22.52 39.69
C ASN A 280 -68.39 23.01 39.66
N LYS A 281 -68.08 23.96 40.56
CA LYS A 281 -66.72 24.42 40.84
C LYS A 281 -65.94 23.32 41.57
N GLY A 282 -65.40 22.38 40.80
CA GLY A 282 -64.55 21.28 41.30
C GLY A 282 -63.90 20.42 40.20
N GLY A 283 -64.53 20.31 39.02
CA GLY A 283 -64.07 19.37 37.97
C GLY A 283 -62.97 19.88 37.02
N PHE A 284 -62.61 21.17 37.03
CA PHE A 284 -61.71 21.73 36.02
C PHE A 284 -60.22 21.35 36.21
N SER A 285 -59.74 21.13 37.45
CA SER A 285 -58.35 20.70 37.69
C SER A 285 -58.08 19.32 37.12
N ALA A 286 -58.92 18.34 37.47
CA ALA A 286 -58.77 16.94 37.03
C ALA A 286 -58.80 16.78 35.50
N ARG A 287 -59.61 17.58 34.79
CA ARG A 287 -59.65 17.56 33.32
C ARG A 287 -58.40 18.18 32.70
N SER A 288 -57.87 19.25 33.28
CA SER A 288 -56.61 19.90 32.87
C SER A 288 -55.39 19.01 33.13
N GLU A 289 -55.37 18.31 34.26
CA GLU A 289 -54.33 17.33 34.61
C GLU A 289 -54.36 16.10 33.69
N MET A 290 -55.54 15.63 33.29
CA MET A 290 -55.66 14.56 32.28
C MET A 290 -55.10 14.98 30.91
N THR A 291 -55.36 16.22 30.46
CA THR A 291 -54.79 16.72 29.20
C THR A 291 -53.28 16.87 29.27
N ASN A 292 -52.72 17.34 30.40
CA ASN A 292 -51.27 17.40 30.60
C ASN A 292 -50.63 15.99 30.60
N ARG A 293 -51.24 15.00 31.28
CA ARG A 293 -50.76 13.60 31.25
C ARG A 293 -50.91 12.90 29.89
N ALA A 294 -51.79 13.38 29.02
CA ALA A 294 -51.85 12.93 27.63
C ALA A 294 -50.71 13.55 26.82
N TYR A 295 -50.52 14.87 26.93
CA TYR A 295 -49.46 15.62 26.26
C TYR A 295 -48.05 15.15 26.65
N GLU A 296 -47.79 14.87 27.94
CA GLU A 296 -46.50 14.32 28.38
C GLU A 296 -46.20 12.94 27.78
N ARG A 297 -47.21 12.08 27.63
CA ARG A 297 -47.05 10.78 26.96
C ARG A 297 -46.78 10.96 25.48
N GLU A 298 -47.52 11.85 24.82
CA GLU A 298 -47.27 12.19 23.42
C GLU A 298 -45.85 12.75 23.21
N LEU A 299 -45.36 13.61 24.11
CA LEU A 299 -44.00 14.15 24.03
C LEU A 299 -42.92 13.06 24.19
N ARG A 300 -43.15 12.06 25.07
CA ARG A 300 -42.28 10.89 25.21
C ARG A 300 -42.30 10.00 23.96
N TYR A 301 -43.46 9.80 23.34
CA TYR A 301 -43.56 9.08 22.07
C TYR A 301 -42.88 9.84 20.93
N ARG A 302 -43.01 11.16 20.86
CA ARG A 302 -42.30 11.98 19.86
C ARG A 302 -40.78 11.86 20.01
N ARG A 303 -40.24 11.94 21.24
CA ARG A 303 -38.79 11.74 21.49
C ARG A 303 -38.33 10.35 21.10
N THR A 304 -39.02 9.29 21.52
CA THR A 304 -38.62 7.92 21.14
C THR A 304 -38.74 7.66 19.63
N ILE A 305 -39.70 8.28 18.93
CA ILE A 305 -39.77 8.26 17.46
C ILE A 305 -38.58 9.02 16.82
N GLU A 306 -38.15 10.13 17.40
CA GLU A 306 -37.00 10.91 16.96
C GLU A 306 -35.68 10.15 17.19
N GLU A 307 -35.46 9.62 18.39
CA GLU A 307 -34.34 8.73 18.75
C GLU A 307 -34.26 7.51 17.82
N LEU A 308 -35.38 6.84 17.53
CA LEU A 308 -35.42 5.71 16.60
C LEU A 308 -35.14 6.12 15.14
N ARG A 309 -35.54 7.34 14.72
CA ARG A 309 -35.22 7.87 13.38
C ARG A 309 -33.75 8.22 13.24
N ASP A 310 -33.14 8.78 14.28
CA ASP A 310 -31.72 9.08 14.33
C ASP A 310 -30.89 7.79 14.34
N GLN A 311 -31.29 6.78 15.12
CA GLN A 311 -30.68 5.45 15.09
C GLN A 311 -30.76 4.82 13.70
N VAL A 312 -31.95 4.76 13.09
CA VAL A 312 -32.13 4.23 11.73
C VAL A 312 -31.34 5.04 10.68
N SER A 313 -31.11 6.33 10.90
CA SER A 313 -30.30 7.18 10.02
C SER A 313 -28.80 6.89 10.19
N SER A 314 -28.35 6.70 11.44
CA SER A 314 -26.99 6.25 11.78
C SER A 314 -26.70 4.87 11.17
N ASP A 315 -27.60 3.90 11.36
CA ASP A 315 -27.48 2.54 10.82
C ASP A 315 -27.42 2.54 9.29
N LYS A 316 -28.20 3.40 8.62
CA LYS A 316 -28.13 3.59 7.15
C LYS A 316 -26.79 4.17 6.69
N LEU A 317 -26.19 5.07 7.46
CA LEU A 317 -24.87 5.63 7.16
C LEU A 317 -23.76 4.58 7.40
N ALA A 318 -23.85 3.83 8.50
CA ALA A 318 -22.95 2.71 8.79
C ALA A 318 -23.02 1.63 7.69
N MET A 319 -24.22 1.25 7.26
CA MET A 319 -24.42 0.30 6.16
C MET A 319 -23.84 0.79 4.82
N ARG A 320 -23.98 2.08 4.48
CA ARG A 320 -23.34 2.66 3.30
C ARG A 320 -21.81 2.61 3.40
N SER A 321 -21.26 2.97 4.56
CA SER A 321 -19.81 2.90 4.82
C SER A 321 -19.27 1.47 4.65
N LEU A 322 -19.98 0.46 5.19
CA LEU A 322 -19.64 -0.95 5.03
C LEU A 322 -19.72 -1.42 3.57
N GLN A 323 -20.76 -1.01 2.83
CA GLN A 323 -20.90 -1.33 1.40
C GLN A 323 -19.76 -0.72 0.57
N ASP A 324 -19.37 0.52 0.84
CA ASP A 324 -18.28 1.18 0.11
C ASP A 324 -16.90 0.61 0.50
N ALA A 325 -16.71 0.20 1.75
CA ALA A 325 -15.54 -0.57 2.17
C ALA A 325 -15.46 -1.95 1.47
N GLN A 326 -16.59 -2.65 1.35
CA GLN A 326 -16.67 -3.92 0.62
C GLN A 326 -16.34 -3.73 -0.88
N LYS A 327 -16.89 -2.71 -1.54
CA LYS A 327 -16.56 -2.38 -2.93
C LYS A 327 -15.06 -2.10 -3.11
N ARG A 328 -14.44 -1.32 -2.22
CA ARG A 328 -12.99 -1.06 -2.25
C ARG A 328 -12.17 -2.34 -2.12
N LEU A 329 -12.55 -3.26 -1.22
CA LEU A 329 -11.88 -4.55 -1.06
C LEU A 329 -12.03 -5.45 -2.29
N LEU A 330 -13.19 -5.45 -2.94
CA LEU A 330 -13.41 -6.17 -4.20
C LEU A 330 -12.58 -5.55 -5.35
N GLN A 331 -12.53 -4.22 -5.44
CA GLN A 331 -11.70 -3.52 -6.42
C GLN A 331 -10.21 -3.83 -6.22
N GLN A 332 -9.68 -3.72 -5.00
CA GLN A 332 -8.30 -4.09 -4.67
C GLN A 332 -7.99 -5.57 -5.01
N ARG A 333 -8.95 -6.48 -4.78
CA ARG A 333 -8.80 -7.89 -5.16
C ARG A 333 -8.72 -8.03 -6.68
N SER A 334 -9.59 -7.37 -7.44
CA SER A 334 -9.54 -7.39 -8.91
C SER A 334 -8.28 -6.76 -9.48
N GLU A 335 -7.75 -5.69 -8.85
CA GLU A 335 -6.46 -5.10 -9.24
C GLU A 335 -5.32 -6.13 -9.09
N ILE A 336 -5.20 -6.80 -7.93
CA ILE A 336 -4.19 -7.85 -7.70
C ILE A 336 -4.39 -9.05 -8.64
N GLU A 337 -5.63 -9.46 -8.90
CA GLU A 337 -5.96 -10.59 -9.77
C GLU A 337 -5.56 -10.32 -11.23
N VAL A 338 -5.78 -9.10 -11.73
CA VAL A 338 -5.29 -8.65 -13.05
C VAL A 338 -3.76 -8.61 -13.09
N PHE A 339 -3.09 -8.10 -12.05
CA PHE A 339 -1.61 -8.11 -12.00
C PHE A 339 -1.03 -9.54 -11.94
N LEU A 340 -1.67 -10.45 -11.20
CA LEU A 340 -1.33 -11.88 -11.17
C LEU A 340 -1.44 -12.49 -12.57
N GLN A 341 -2.57 -12.30 -13.24
CA GLN A 341 -2.81 -12.82 -14.58
C GLN A 341 -1.75 -12.30 -15.57
N GLN A 342 -1.46 -10.99 -15.52
CA GLN A 342 -0.46 -10.39 -16.39
C GLN A 342 0.97 -10.91 -16.12
N CYS A 343 1.37 -11.09 -14.85
CA CYS A 343 2.68 -11.68 -14.53
C CYS A 343 2.78 -13.15 -14.97
N ILE A 344 1.67 -13.92 -14.88
CA ILE A 344 1.62 -15.30 -15.40
C ILE A 344 1.79 -15.30 -16.92
N ASP A 345 1.10 -14.40 -17.64
CA ASP A 345 1.18 -14.32 -19.09
C ASP A 345 2.56 -13.81 -19.58
N ASP A 346 3.19 -12.88 -18.86
CA ASP A 346 4.58 -12.47 -19.11
C ASP A 346 5.57 -13.63 -18.92
N VAL A 347 5.41 -14.45 -17.88
CA VAL A 347 6.22 -15.66 -17.66
C VAL A 347 5.93 -16.74 -18.71
N LYS A 348 4.68 -16.96 -19.14
CA LYS A 348 4.36 -17.84 -20.27
C LYS A 348 5.08 -17.39 -21.54
N ASN A 349 5.08 -16.09 -21.82
CA ASN A 349 5.78 -15.50 -22.96
C ASN A 349 7.30 -15.69 -22.84
N GLU A 350 7.89 -15.50 -21.65
CA GLU A 350 9.30 -15.76 -21.39
C GLU A 350 9.64 -17.24 -21.61
N ILE A 351 8.86 -18.20 -21.07
CA ILE A 351 9.04 -19.64 -21.27
C ILE A 351 8.94 -20.01 -22.76
N ALA A 352 7.95 -19.47 -23.47
CA ALA A 352 7.77 -19.72 -24.91
C ALA A 352 8.97 -19.19 -25.73
N LEU A 353 9.50 -18.01 -25.38
CA LEU A 353 10.72 -17.46 -25.98
C LEU A 353 11.95 -18.32 -25.66
N HIS A 354 12.13 -18.72 -24.40
CA HIS A 354 13.27 -19.52 -23.95
C HIS A 354 13.29 -20.91 -24.60
N ARG A 355 12.12 -21.57 -24.71
CA ARG A 355 11.98 -22.84 -25.46
C ARG A 355 12.26 -22.66 -26.94
N LYS A 356 11.76 -21.60 -27.58
CA LYS A 356 12.04 -21.27 -28.99
C LYS A 356 13.54 -21.00 -29.23
N GLN A 357 14.24 -20.44 -28.24
CA GLN A 357 15.69 -20.20 -28.30
C GLN A 357 16.50 -21.48 -28.08
N GLN A 358 16.10 -22.33 -27.14
CA GLN A 358 16.70 -23.67 -26.94
C GLN A 358 16.51 -24.58 -28.16
N GLN A 359 15.32 -24.56 -28.79
CA GLN A 359 15.07 -25.29 -30.03
C GLN A 359 16.02 -24.84 -31.14
N LYS A 360 16.25 -23.53 -31.33
CA LYS A 360 17.22 -23.00 -32.31
C LYS A 360 18.67 -23.48 -32.07
N LEU A 361 19.04 -23.77 -30.84
CA LEU A 361 20.39 -24.25 -30.49
C LEU A 361 20.53 -25.77 -30.67
N ASN A 362 19.45 -26.54 -30.45
CA ASN A 362 19.46 -28.00 -30.58
C ASN A 362 19.06 -28.51 -31.98
N SER A 363 18.36 -27.72 -32.80
CA SER A 363 17.87 -28.16 -34.12
C SER A 363 18.85 -27.85 -35.25
N GLY A 364 19.90 -28.67 -35.39
CA GLY A 364 20.73 -28.74 -36.61
C GLY A 364 20.05 -29.46 -37.80
N GLY A 365 18.72 -29.58 -37.80
CA GLY A 365 17.92 -30.39 -38.74
C GLY A 365 16.74 -29.61 -39.35
N PRO A 366 16.43 -29.80 -40.65
CA PRO A 366 15.58 -28.88 -41.41
C PRO A 366 14.06 -29.23 -41.38
N THR A 367 13.38 -29.04 -40.24
CA THR A 367 11.90 -29.09 -40.16
C THR A 367 11.32 -28.01 -39.22
N PRO A 368 11.25 -26.72 -39.64
CA PRO A 368 10.98 -25.61 -38.72
C PRO A 368 9.50 -25.36 -38.33
N LEU A 369 8.54 -26.00 -39.01
CA LEU A 369 7.13 -25.55 -38.99
C LEU A 369 6.21 -26.31 -38.03
N ALA A 370 6.45 -27.59 -37.74
CA ALA A 370 5.54 -28.40 -36.91
C ALA A 370 5.66 -28.14 -35.39
N HIS A 371 6.88 -27.96 -34.88
CA HIS A 371 7.12 -27.86 -33.43
C HIS A 371 6.89 -26.46 -32.83
N ALA A 372 6.67 -25.44 -33.67
CA ALA A 372 6.34 -24.10 -33.21
C ALA A 372 4.90 -24.01 -32.68
N GLU A 373 3.95 -24.75 -33.28
CA GLU A 373 2.58 -24.85 -32.76
C GLU A 373 2.51 -25.69 -31.49
N GLU A 374 3.29 -26.77 -31.41
CA GLU A 374 3.36 -27.64 -30.23
C GLU A 374 3.87 -26.89 -28.98
N ALA A 375 4.92 -26.06 -29.14
CA ALA A 375 5.43 -25.22 -28.06
C ALA A 375 4.39 -24.20 -27.57
N LYS A 376 3.56 -23.66 -28.47
CA LYS A 376 2.48 -22.73 -28.14
C LYS A 376 1.31 -23.44 -27.45
N ALA A 377 0.87 -24.59 -27.97
CA ALA A 377 -0.20 -25.39 -27.40
C ALA A 377 0.10 -25.92 -25.98
N ILE A 378 1.38 -26.07 -25.62
CA ILE A 378 1.79 -26.39 -24.24
C ILE A 378 1.77 -25.15 -23.34
N ALA A 379 2.11 -23.96 -23.84
CA ALA A 379 2.03 -22.71 -23.08
C ALA A 379 0.56 -22.29 -22.83
N ASP A 380 -0.31 -22.46 -23.83
CA ASP A 380 -1.76 -22.22 -23.76
C ASP A 380 -2.50 -23.22 -22.84
N ARG A 381 -1.83 -24.26 -22.32
CA ARG A 381 -2.37 -25.21 -21.32
C ARG A 381 -2.07 -24.84 -19.86
N ILE A 382 -1.25 -23.82 -19.61
CA ILE A 382 -0.85 -23.39 -18.26
C ILE A 382 -1.88 -22.37 -17.76
N ASP A 383 -3.08 -22.82 -17.42
CA ASP A 383 -4.13 -21.89 -16.96
C ASP A 383 -3.98 -21.49 -15.49
N THR A 384 -3.22 -22.24 -14.67
CA THR A 384 -3.05 -21.95 -13.24
C THR A 384 -1.59 -21.82 -12.81
N VAL A 385 -1.36 -21.09 -11.72
CA VAL A 385 -0.04 -20.92 -11.08
C VAL A 385 0.56 -22.26 -10.64
N HIS A 386 -0.26 -23.28 -10.42
CA HIS A 386 0.20 -24.60 -9.99
C HIS A 386 0.87 -25.40 -11.13
N ASP A 387 0.54 -25.08 -12.38
CA ASP A 387 1.08 -25.75 -13.58
C ASP A 387 2.47 -25.23 -14.00
N LEU A 388 2.89 -24.08 -13.45
CA LEU A 388 4.24 -23.52 -13.60
C LEU A 388 5.29 -24.36 -12.84
N SER A 389 6.51 -24.47 -13.36
CA SER A 389 7.60 -25.14 -12.63
C SER A 389 8.03 -24.32 -11.40
N ALA A 390 8.78 -24.92 -10.47
CA ALA A 390 9.24 -24.22 -9.28
C ALA A 390 10.05 -22.94 -9.61
N VAL A 391 10.89 -22.99 -10.65
CA VAL A 391 11.69 -21.84 -11.12
C VAL A 391 10.81 -20.77 -11.76
N ASP A 392 9.82 -21.19 -12.57
CA ASP A 392 8.90 -20.24 -13.23
C ASP A 392 7.98 -19.55 -12.21
N ARG A 393 7.62 -20.23 -11.11
CA ARG A 393 6.89 -19.63 -9.99
C ARG A 393 7.72 -18.61 -9.22
N GLU A 394 9.01 -18.89 -9.00
CA GLU A 394 9.93 -17.94 -8.38
C GLU A 394 10.09 -16.69 -9.26
N ARG A 395 10.30 -16.88 -10.58
CA ARG A 395 10.33 -15.82 -11.60
C ARG A 395 9.05 -14.97 -11.62
N ALA A 396 7.88 -15.62 -11.55
CA ALA A 396 6.59 -14.92 -11.49
C ALA A 396 6.46 -14.08 -10.21
N LEU A 397 6.91 -14.59 -9.06
CA LEU A 397 6.91 -13.86 -7.79
C LEU A 397 7.90 -12.69 -7.82
N GLU A 398 9.08 -12.83 -8.43
CA GLU A 398 10.03 -11.73 -8.64
C GLU A 398 9.41 -10.60 -9.47
N LEU A 399 8.81 -10.92 -10.62
CA LEU A 399 8.14 -9.93 -11.49
C LEU A 399 6.98 -9.24 -10.75
N LEU A 400 6.18 -10.01 -10.02
CA LEU A 400 5.02 -9.51 -9.29
C LEU A 400 5.41 -8.63 -8.09
N LEU A 401 6.54 -8.93 -7.42
CA LEU A 401 7.12 -8.08 -6.37
C LEU A 401 7.93 -6.89 -6.92
N SER A 402 8.37 -6.94 -8.19
CA SER A 402 9.03 -5.79 -8.84
C SER A 402 8.06 -4.62 -9.11
N GLN A 403 6.76 -4.91 -9.19
CA GLN A 403 5.72 -3.90 -9.38
C GLN A 403 5.42 -3.18 -8.06
N GLU A 404 5.89 -1.93 -7.93
CA GLU A 404 5.70 -1.08 -6.74
C GLU A 404 4.23 -1.05 -6.27
N ARG A 405 3.28 -1.01 -7.21
CA ARG A 405 1.84 -0.99 -6.93
C ARG A 405 1.37 -2.24 -6.17
N VAL A 406 1.89 -3.42 -6.51
CA VAL A 406 1.56 -4.67 -5.81
C VAL A 406 2.13 -4.64 -4.40
N VAL A 407 3.38 -4.19 -4.24
CA VAL A 407 4.03 -4.03 -2.93
C VAL A 407 3.26 -3.04 -2.04
N GLN A 408 2.76 -1.93 -2.60
CA GLN A 408 1.90 -0.98 -1.88
C GLN A 408 0.59 -1.64 -1.38
N ILE A 409 -0.12 -2.41 -2.22
CA ILE A 409 -1.38 -3.05 -1.82
C ILE A 409 -1.11 -4.18 -0.80
N LEU A 410 -0.06 -4.97 -0.96
CA LEU A 410 0.36 -5.99 0.01
C LEU A 410 0.75 -5.36 1.35
N HIS A 411 1.54 -4.28 1.35
CA HIS A 411 1.91 -3.56 2.56
C HIS A 411 0.68 -2.95 3.25
N GLN A 412 -0.24 -2.35 2.50
CA GLN A 412 -1.53 -1.88 3.03
C GLN A 412 -2.30 -3.02 3.70
N LYS A 413 -2.43 -4.20 3.05
CA LYS A 413 -3.09 -5.38 3.62
C LYS A 413 -2.41 -5.92 4.88
N VAL A 414 -1.08 -5.97 4.91
CA VAL A 414 -0.31 -6.43 6.08
C VAL A 414 -0.44 -5.46 7.26
N MET A 415 -0.47 -4.15 7.00
CA MET A 415 -0.68 -3.14 8.03
C MET A 415 -2.13 -3.11 8.53
N GLU A 416 -3.13 -3.14 7.64
CA GLU A 416 -4.55 -3.25 7.99
C GLU A 416 -4.88 -4.55 8.76
N GLY A 417 -4.11 -5.63 8.54
CA GLY A 417 -4.19 -6.86 9.31
C GLY A 417 -3.74 -6.63 10.76
N ARG A 418 -2.52 -6.11 10.95
CA ARG A 418 -1.98 -5.76 12.29
C ARG A 418 -2.88 -4.78 13.05
N GLN A 419 -3.51 -3.85 12.35
CA GLN A 419 -4.36 -2.85 13.00
C GLN A 419 -5.64 -3.50 13.59
N ARG A 420 -6.26 -4.43 12.86
CA ARG A 420 -7.40 -5.23 13.37
C ARG A 420 -7.03 -6.15 14.53
N ASP A 421 -5.82 -6.71 14.51
CA ASP A 421 -5.30 -7.53 15.62
C ASP A 421 -5.00 -6.66 16.86
N HIS A 422 -4.68 -5.38 16.67
CA HIS A 422 -4.47 -4.43 17.77
C HIS A 422 -5.81 -3.98 18.38
N ASP A 423 -6.78 -3.58 17.55
CA ASP A 423 -8.11 -3.12 17.99
C ASP A 423 -8.86 -4.23 18.76
N ARG A 424 -8.74 -5.49 18.32
CA ARG A 424 -9.29 -6.66 19.05
C ARG A 424 -8.72 -6.82 20.46
N CYS A 425 -7.44 -6.48 20.67
CA CYS A 425 -6.82 -6.57 22.00
C CYS A 425 -7.30 -5.46 22.96
N ASP A 426 -7.76 -4.32 22.46
CA ASP A 426 -8.25 -3.21 23.29
C ASP A 426 -9.74 -3.34 23.63
N ASP A 427 -10.58 -3.96 22.77
CA ASP A 427 -11.98 -4.30 23.11
C ASP A 427 -12.05 -5.31 24.28
N ASP A 428 -11.18 -6.34 24.28
CA ASP A 428 -11.08 -7.30 25.38
C ASP A 428 -10.60 -6.64 26.70
N ARG A 429 -9.75 -5.60 26.60
CA ARG A 429 -9.28 -4.83 27.77
C ARG A 429 -10.34 -3.87 28.32
N GLN A 430 -11.08 -3.18 27.46
CA GLN A 430 -12.15 -2.28 27.89
C GLN A 430 -13.31 -3.06 28.50
N SER A 431 -13.67 -4.20 27.91
CA SER A 431 -14.67 -5.14 28.46
C SER A 431 -14.31 -5.64 29.87
N SER A 432 -13.02 -5.83 30.15
CA SER A 432 -12.54 -6.33 31.45
C SER A 432 -12.42 -5.23 32.54
N SER A 433 -12.42 -3.94 32.17
CA SER A 433 -12.24 -2.85 33.15
C SER A 433 -13.54 -2.32 33.79
N LEU A 434 -14.71 -2.76 33.30
CA LEU A 434 -16.04 -2.30 33.76
C LEU A 434 -16.69 -3.17 34.86
N VAL A 435 -15.99 -4.19 35.36
CA VAL A 435 -16.55 -5.21 36.29
C VAL A 435 -16.00 -5.12 37.73
N SER A 436 -15.23 -4.07 38.07
CA SER A 436 -14.47 -4.05 39.34
C SER A 436 -14.50 -2.74 40.15
N HIS A 437 -15.68 -2.12 40.34
CA HIS A 437 -15.92 -1.16 41.44
C HIS A 437 -17.34 -1.27 42.02
N GLN A 438 -17.55 -2.15 43.01
CA GLN A 438 -18.64 -2.03 43.98
C GLN A 438 -18.08 -1.48 45.30
N PRO A 439 -18.59 -0.36 45.84
CA PRO A 439 -18.27 0.06 47.19
C PRO A 439 -19.03 -0.79 48.21
N SER A 440 -18.34 -1.28 49.24
CA SER A 440 -18.91 -2.10 50.30
C SER A 440 -19.85 -1.29 51.20
N GLY A 441 -21.17 -1.36 50.93
CA GLY A 441 -22.24 -0.78 51.74
C GLY A 441 -22.98 -1.85 52.57
N SER A 442 -23.15 -1.60 53.86
CA SER A 442 -23.63 -2.58 54.85
C SER A 442 -25.17 -2.60 55.02
N PHE A 443 -25.78 -3.78 54.84
CA PHE A 443 -27.11 -4.22 55.33
C PHE A 443 -28.38 -3.54 54.72
N PRO A 444 -29.60 -4.14 54.83
CA PRO A 444 -29.97 -5.34 55.58
C PRO A 444 -30.66 -6.49 54.79
N SER A 445 -30.91 -7.57 55.53
CA SER A 445 -31.47 -8.87 55.16
C SER A 445 -32.86 -8.91 54.51
N ARG A 446 -33.09 -9.99 53.74
CA ARG A 446 -34.39 -10.60 53.35
C ARG A 446 -35.34 -9.74 52.50
N LEU A 447 -35.39 -10.08 51.21
CA LEU A 447 -36.62 -10.55 50.56
C LEU A 447 -36.25 -11.64 49.54
N ARG A 448 -36.82 -12.84 49.66
CA ARG A 448 -36.80 -13.82 48.56
C ARG A 448 -37.94 -13.42 47.62
N LEU A 449 -37.61 -12.99 46.41
CA LEU A 449 -38.59 -12.87 45.33
C LEU A 449 -38.46 -14.13 44.47
N THR A 450 -39.53 -14.91 44.42
CA THR A 450 -39.69 -16.09 43.57
C THR A 450 -39.93 -15.66 42.12
N ASP A 451 -39.35 -16.44 41.21
CA ASP A 451 -39.70 -16.68 39.79
C ASP A 451 -40.16 -15.51 38.88
N PRO A 452 -39.61 -15.39 37.66
CA PRO A 452 -40.10 -14.42 36.68
C PRO A 452 -41.48 -14.84 36.13
N ASP A 453 -42.41 -13.90 36.08
CA ASP A 453 -43.71 -14.09 35.41
C ASP A 453 -43.52 -14.45 33.92
N PRO A 454 -44.33 -15.37 33.36
CA PRO A 454 -44.32 -15.66 31.93
C PRO A 454 -44.85 -14.45 31.12
N PRO A 455 -44.40 -14.26 29.87
CA PRO A 455 -44.82 -13.14 29.05
C PRO A 455 -46.33 -13.18 28.71
N PRO A 456 -46.99 -12.04 28.50
CA PRO A 456 -48.41 -11.98 28.19
C PRO A 456 -48.78 -12.71 26.89
N THR A 457 -49.83 -13.53 26.93
CA THR A 457 -50.24 -14.45 25.85
C THR A 457 -50.95 -13.79 24.65
N TRP A 458 -50.84 -12.47 24.47
CA TRP A 458 -51.46 -11.71 23.36
C TRP A 458 -50.48 -11.32 22.24
N TRP A 459 -49.27 -11.90 22.21
CA TRP A 459 -48.25 -11.62 21.20
C TRP A 459 -48.20 -12.64 20.03
N ASN A 460 -49.08 -13.65 20.04
CA ASN A 460 -49.13 -14.72 19.03
C ASN A 460 -50.43 -14.68 18.18
N ASP A 461 -50.85 -13.50 17.74
CA ASP A 461 -51.82 -13.35 16.64
C ASP A 461 -51.06 -12.96 15.35
N GLU A 462 -50.23 -13.89 14.83
CA GLU A 462 -49.82 -13.85 13.42
C GLU A 462 -50.96 -14.41 12.56
N PRO A 463 -51.42 -13.68 11.52
CA PRO A 463 -52.37 -14.23 10.57
C PRO A 463 -51.69 -15.30 9.69
N ASP A 464 -52.23 -16.52 9.75
CA ASP A 464 -51.86 -17.66 8.88
C ASP A 464 -52.28 -17.38 7.43
N ASP A 465 -51.47 -16.61 6.71
CA ASP A 465 -51.65 -16.31 5.28
C ASP A 465 -51.02 -17.42 4.42
N SER A 466 -51.51 -18.64 4.61
CA SER A 466 -51.16 -19.82 3.81
C SER A 466 -51.77 -19.73 2.39
N PRO A 467 -50.99 -19.56 1.31
CA PRO A 467 -51.53 -19.49 -0.03
C PRO A 467 -52.08 -20.85 -0.48
N GLN A 468 -53.38 -20.92 -0.75
CA GLN A 468 -54.05 -22.10 -1.28
C GLN A 468 -53.46 -22.48 -2.66
N GLY A 469 -53.26 -23.79 -2.86
CA GLY A 469 -52.50 -24.29 -4.00
C GLY A 469 -53.15 -24.09 -5.37
N ILE A 470 -52.30 -23.99 -6.39
CA ILE A 470 -52.67 -24.20 -7.79
C ILE A 470 -52.28 -25.63 -8.20
N ARG A 471 -53.14 -26.21 -9.03
CA ARG A 471 -53.21 -27.66 -9.31
C ARG A 471 -52.11 -28.20 -10.20
N GLU A 472 -51.97 -29.51 -10.07
CA GLU A 472 -51.36 -30.46 -11.00
C GLU A 472 -51.67 -30.18 -12.48
N SER A 473 -50.70 -30.48 -13.35
CA SER A 473 -50.91 -31.17 -14.62
C SER A 473 -49.59 -31.79 -15.12
N PRO A 474 -49.54 -33.09 -15.42
CA PRO A 474 -48.37 -33.73 -16.02
C PRO A 474 -48.48 -33.80 -17.54
N PHE A 475 -47.42 -33.43 -18.26
CA PHE A 475 -47.08 -33.86 -19.61
C PHE A 475 -45.56 -33.77 -19.81
#